data_AF-L9UYG0-F1
#
_entry.id   AF-L9UYG0-F1
#
_cell.length_a   1.000
_cell.length_b   1.000
_cell.length_c   1.000
_cell.angle_alpha   90.00
_cell.angle_beta   90.00
_cell.angle_gamma   90.00
#
_symmetry.space_group_name_H-M   'P 1'
#
loop_
_entity.id
_entity.type
_entity.pdbx_description
1 polymer ?
#
loop_
_entity_poly.entity_id
_entity_poly.type
_entity_poly.pdbx_seq_one_letter_code
_entity_poly.pdbx_strand_id
1 'polypeptide(L)'
;MSEPKSTRRTLFQLAGAGLVSAASLASNTAGATSDPDASLVFDEQTSDGTSITIAEASSSVDGMLAARSDETGEFGRTTIEAGTTIEDLTLEFSEPIGDDGEIDIAVSIYDGETRQGIAREVATVTFEDTVDVVPGVDERFVEADPSSGFNYPYYLRAGSTCRRRSAARARRTDSPYTDDMGSADGGASRIKKRPRTKNPYLEPAEIGAHGRGRPESQHGVGPIDRDQRRRRQ
;
A
#
# COMPACT_ATOMS: atom_id res chain seq x y z
N MET A 1 -62.75 -14.83 -33.64
CA MET A 1 -61.85 -14.26 -32.62
C MET A 1 -60.42 -14.38 -33.12
N SER A 2 -59.74 -13.23 -33.17
CA SER A 2 -58.30 -12.93 -33.29
C SER A 2 -57.40 -13.64 -34.31
N GLU A 3 -56.84 -12.80 -35.19
CA GLU A 3 -55.69 -13.03 -36.08
C GLU A 3 -54.38 -13.37 -35.34
N PRO A 4 -53.40 -13.98 -36.05
CA PRO A 4 -52.05 -14.23 -35.53
C PRO A 4 -51.13 -13.02 -35.76
N LYS A 5 -50.20 -12.75 -34.83
CA LYS A 5 -49.06 -11.85 -35.08
C LYS A 5 -47.74 -12.54 -34.77
N SER A 6 -47.04 -12.88 -35.85
CA SER A 6 -45.59 -13.09 -35.87
C SER A 6 -44.90 -11.72 -35.85
N THR A 7 -43.96 -11.48 -34.92
CA THR A 7 -42.95 -10.43 -35.07
C THR A 7 -41.57 -10.96 -34.67
N ARG A 8 -40.63 -10.75 -35.59
CA ARG A 8 -39.26 -11.22 -35.63
C ARG A 8 -38.32 -10.23 -34.90
N ARG A 9 -37.17 -10.77 -34.48
CA ARG A 9 -35.80 -10.20 -34.62
C ARG A 9 -35.34 -9.02 -33.73
N THR A 10 -34.27 -9.33 -32.99
CA THR A 10 -32.98 -8.59 -32.89
C THR A 10 -32.94 -7.32 -32.03
N LEU A 11 -32.05 -7.27 -31.03
CA LEU A 11 -30.85 -6.41 -31.08
C LEU A 11 -29.93 -6.60 -29.84
N PHE A 12 -28.63 -6.57 -30.11
CA PHE A 12 -27.50 -6.58 -29.19
C PHE A 12 -27.55 -5.43 -28.18
N GLN A 13 -27.17 -5.67 -26.92
CA GLN A 13 -26.70 -4.63 -26.01
C GLN A 13 -25.16 -4.61 -26.07
N LEU A 14 -24.66 -3.55 -26.71
CA LEU A 14 -23.27 -3.23 -26.99
C LEU A 14 -22.84 -2.10 -26.03
N ALA A 15 -21.65 -2.24 -25.45
CA ALA A 15 -20.70 -1.21 -24.99
C ALA A 15 -21.26 0.06 -24.29
N GLY A 16 -20.96 0.18 -22.99
CA GLY A 16 -20.98 1.44 -22.27
C GLY A 16 -19.63 2.17 -22.43
N ALA A 17 -19.49 2.96 -23.49
CA ALA A 17 -18.47 3.99 -23.61
C ALA A 17 -19.03 5.30 -23.02
N GLY A 18 -18.36 5.86 -22.01
CA GLY A 18 -18.67 7.18 -21.45
C GLY A 18 -17.59 8.19 -21.82
N LEU A 19 -17.77 8.89 -22.94
CA LEU A 19 -17.10 10.15 -23.27
C LEU A 19 -18.20 11.19 -23.49
N VAL A 20 -18.14 12.36 -22.82
CA VAL A 20 -18.37 13.73 -23.34
C VAL A 20 -18.16 14.74 -22.20
N SER A 21 -17.24 15.69 -22.38
CA SER A 21 -17.40 17.07 -21.91
C SER A 21 -16.63 18.00 -22.83
N ALA A 22 -17.33 19.01 -23.37
CA ALA A 22 -16.86 19.95 -24.38
C ALA A 22 -16.29 21.24 -23.76
N ALA A 23 -15.41 21.88 -24.53
CA ALA A 23 -14.49 22.95 -24.21
C ALA A 23 -15.05 24.29 -23.69
N SER A 24 -14.21 25.02 -22.94
CA SER A 24 -14.11 26.49 -22.98
C SER A 24 -12.64 26.94 -22.95
N LEU A 25 -12.35 28.03 -23.67
CA LEU A 25 -11.05 28.45 -24.21
C LEU A 25 -10.24 29.33 -23.24
N ALA A 26 -8.92 29.10 -23.14
CA ALA A 26 -7.90 30.15 -22.92
C ALA A 26 -6.50 29.63 -23.34
N SER A 27 -6.03 30.02 -24.51
CA SER A 27 -4.64 29.82 -24.91
C SER A 27 -3.75 30.85 -24.22
N ASN A 28 -3.18 30.48 -23.08
CA ASN A 28 -1.91 31.02 -22.61
C ASN A 28 -0.84 29.99 -22.90
N THR A 29 0.04 30.26 -23.87
CA THR A 29 1.25 29.47 -24.12
C THR A 29 2.30 29.77 -23.04
N ALA A 30 1.95 29.56 -21.78
CA ALA A 30 2.90 29.16 -20.75
C ALA A 30 3.19 27.68 -21.00
N GLY A 31 4.44 27.21 -20.82
CA GLY A 31 4.85 25.85 -21.16
C GLY A 31 3.78 24.83 -20.77
N ALA A 32 3.35 23.99 -21.70
CA ALA A 32 2.35 22.97 -21.45
C ALA A 32 2.93 21.98 -20.46
N THR A 33 2.79 22.26 -19.16
CA THR A 33 2.84 21.24 -18.13
C THR A 33 1.62 20.37 -18.44
N SER A 34 1.85 19.19 -19.03
CA SER A 34 0.78 18.22 -19.20
C SER A 34 0.24 17.91 -17.80
N ASP A 35 -1.08 17.98 -17.62
CA ASP A 35 -1.69 17.51 -16.37
C ASP A 35 -1.27 16.03 -16.16
N PRO A 36 -0.96 15.64 -14.91
CA PRO A 36 -0.56 14.27 -14.61
C PRO A 36 -1.71 13.31 -14.94
N ASP A 37 -1.37 12.22 -15.63
CA ASP A 37 -2.30 11.17 -16.03
C ASP A 37 -1.91 9.85 -15.33
N ALA A 38 -2.90 9.02 -15.00
CA ALA A 38 -2.67 7.74 -14.34
C ALA A 38 -3.81 6.75 -14.63
N SER A 39 -3.46 5.46 -14.71
CA SER A 39 -4.39 4.34 -14.82
C SER A 39 -4.18 3.39 -13.64
N LEU A 40 -5.26 2.83 -13.12
CA LEU A 40 -5.25 1.91 -11.99
C LEU A 40 -6.34 0.87 -12.21
N VAL A 41 -6.00 -0.41 -12.02
CA VAL A 41 -6.95 -1.53 -12.04
C VAL A 41 -6.77 -2.31 -10.74
N PHE A 42 -7.82 -2.34 -9.95
CA PHE A 42 -7.86 -3.04 -8.68
C PHE A 42 -9.19 -3.77 -8.55
N ASP A 43 -9.13 -5.09 -8.53
CA ASP A 43 -10.30 -5.97 -8.54
C ASP A 43 -10.59 -6.54 -7.15
N GLU A 44 -11.81 -7.03 -6.98
CA GLU A 44 -12.19 -7.82 -5.80
C GLU A 44 -11.29 -9.06 -5.69
N GLN A 45 -10.78 -9.31 -4.49
CA GLN A 45 -9.85 -10.41 -4.27
C GLN A 45 -9.88 -10.95 -2.85
N THR A 46 -9.29 -12.13 -2.68
CA THR A 46 -9.02 -12.74 -1.39
C THR A 46 -7.56 -12.53 -1.02
N SER A 47 -7.29 -12.13 0.22
CA SER A 47 -5.94 -11.88 0.75
C SER A 47 -5.67 -12.74 1.98
N ASP A 48 -4.39 -13.05 2.19
CA ASP A 48 -3.88 -13.69 3.40
C ASP A 48 -3.64 -12.70 4.56
N GLY A 49 -4.07 -11.45 4.41
CA GLY A 49 -3.92 -10.42 5.43
C GLY A 49 -2.54 -9.78 5.49
N THR A 50 -1.59 -10.14 4.64
CA THR A 50 -0.24 -9.54 4.63
C THR A 50 0.02 -8.62 3.44
N SER A 51 -0.69 -8.82 2.34
CA SER A 51 -0.54 -8.02 1.12
C SER A 51 -1.79 -8.07 0.24
N ILE A 52 -1.88 -7.17 -0.73
CA ILE A 52 -2.86 -7.22 -1.83
C ILE A 52 -2.13 -7.20 -3.16
N THR A 53 -2.83 -7.59 -4.23
CA THR A 53 -2.31 -7.50 -5.60
C THR A 53 -3.09 -6.43 -6.35
N ILE A 54 -2.37 -5.54 -7.01
CA ILE A 54 -2.96 -4.52 -7.88
C ILE A 54 -2.69 -4.99 -9.31
N ALA A 55 -3.76 -5.26 -10.06
CA ALA A 55 -3.67 -5.89 -11.37
C ALA A 55 -2.86 -5.04 -12.35
N GLU A 56 -3.09 -3.72 -12.34
CA GLU A 56 -2.32 -2.78 -13.15
C GLU A 56 -2.24 -1.41 -12.46
N ALA A 57 -1.08 -0.76 -12.52
CA ALA A 57 -0.92 0.64 -12.17
C ALA A 57 0.06 1.32 -13.14
N SER A 58 -0.28 2.52 -13.60
CA SER A 58 0.62 3.37 -14.40
C SER A 58 0.42 4.85 -14.08
N SER A 59 1.47 5.64 -14.27
CA SER A 59 1.41 7.10 -14.14
C SER A 59 2.34 7.80 -15.11
N SER A 60 1.96 8.99 -15.58
CA SER A 60 2.80 9.85 -16.42
C SER A 60 3.85 10.65 -15.63
N VAL A 61 3.78 10.61 -14.29
CA VAL A 61 4.66 11.34 -13.36
C VAL A 61 5.14 10.42 -12.24
N ASP A 62 6.23 10.77 -11.58
CA ASP A 62 6.67 10.05 -10.39
C ASP A 62 5.67 10.27 -9.26
N GLY A 63 5.34 9.20 -8.54
CA GLY A 63 4.24 9.24 -7.59
C GLY A 63 4.32 8.25 -6.45
N MET A 64 3.26 8.25 -5.66
CA MET A 64 3.03 7.32 -4.56
C MET A 64 1.71 6.61 -4.79
N LEU A 65 1.74 5.28 -4.74
CA LEU A 65 0.55 4.44 -4.65
C LEU A 65 0.32 4.09 -3.19
N ALA A 66 -0.92 4.22 -2.70
CA ALA A 66 -1.28 3.84 -1.33
C ALA A 66 -2.62 3.11 -1.30
N ALA A 67 -2.73 2.11 -0.41
CA ALA A 67 -3.97 1.40 -0.12
C ALA A 67 -4.51 1.82 1.25
N ARG A 68 -5.79 2.20 1.29
CA ARG A 68 -6.43 2.75 2.48
C ARG A 68 -7.88 2.31 2.59
N SER A 69 -8.35 2.04 3.80
CA SER A 69 -9.77 1.97 4.14
C SER A 69 -10.16 3.19 4.97
N ASP A 70 -11.40 3.63 4.84
CA ASP A 70 -11.96 4.70 5.67
C ASP A 70 -12.17 4.25 7.12
N GLU A 71 -12.25 2.93 7.37
CA GLU A 71 -12.50 2.36 8.69
C GLU A 71 -11.19 2.10 9.46
N THR A 72 -10.20 1.49 8.80
CA THR A 72 -8.95 1.04 9.45
C THR A 72 -7.76 1.96 9.17
N GLY A 73 -7.84 2.83 8.16
CA GLY A 73 -6.75 3.71 7.75
C GLY A 73 -5.86 3.11 6.66
N GLU A 74 -4.59 3.53 6.63
CA GLU A 74 -3.66 3.12 5.57
C GLU A 74 -3.05 1.76 5.86
N PHE A 75 -3.10 0.85 4.89
CA PHE A 75 -2.50 -0.47 4.99
C PHE A 75 -1.06 -0.49 4.50
N GLY A 76 -0.79 0.17 3.38
CA GLY A 76 0.54 0.16 2.76
C GLY A 76 0.67 1.22 1.68
N ARG A 77 1.92 1.47 1.29
CA ARG A 77 2.26 2.41 0.21
C ARG A 77 3.55 1.99 -0.51
N THR A 78 3.66 2.36 -1.77
CA THR A 78 4.86 2.16 -2.58
C THR A 78 5.01 3.28 -3.61
N THR A 79 6.21 3.46 -4.16
CA THR A 79 6.46 4.45 -5.22
C THR A 79 6.10 3.90 -6.59
N ILE A 80 5.64 4.76 -7.48
CA ILE A 80 5.47 4.47 -8.91
C ILE A 80 6.32 5.44 -9.73
N GLU A 81 7.05 4.91 -10.70
CA GLU A 81 7.90 5.72 -11.59
C GLU A 81 7.12 6.20 -12.81
N ALA A 82 7.42 7.42 -13.25
CA ALA A 82 6.80 8.02 -14.42
C ALA A 82 6.99 7.16 -15.69
N GLY A 83 5.95 7.07 -16.51
CA GLY A 83 5.98 6.41 -17.82
C GLY A 83 6.08 4.88 -17.75
N THR A 84 5.88 4.28 -16.58
CA THR A 84 5.93 2.83 -16.38
C THR A 84 4.54 2.28 -16.07
N THR A 85 4.19 1.18 -16.73
CA THR A 85 3.05 0.34 -16.35
C THR A 85 3.57 -0.86 -15.58
N ILE A 86 3.02 -1.09 -14.40
CA ILE A 86 3.34 -2.21 -13.52
C ILE A 86 2.10 -3.10 -13.47
N GLU A 87 2.28 -4.36 -13.83
CA GLU A 87 1.25 -5.40 -13.74
C GLU A 87 1.50 -6.26 -12.48
N ASP A 88 0.43 -6.82 -11.91
CA ASP A 88 0.46 -7.72 -10.75
C ASP A 88 1.31 -7.20 -9.58
N LEU A 89 1.19 -5.91 -9.27
CA LEU A 89 1.94 -5.26 -8.21
C LEU A 89 1.48 -5.76 -6.84
N THR A 90 2.35 -6.50 -6.15
CA THR A 90 2.14 -6.86 -4.74
C THR A 90 2.43 -5.67 -3.85
N LEU A 91 1.42 -5.21 -3.11
CA LEU A 91 1.56 -4.18 -2.09
C LEU A 91 1.50 -4.83 -0.70
N GLU A 92 2.66 -4.84 -0.03
CA GLU A 92 2.79 -5.33 1.34
C GLU A 92 2.12 -4.37 2.34
N PHE A 93 1.46 -4.94 3.34
CA PHE A 93 0.90 -4.17 4.44
C PHE A 93 1.95 -3.88 5.51
N SER A 94 1.83 -2.70 6.11
CA SER A 94 2.70 -2.25 7.20
C SER A 94 2.41 -3.02 8.50
N GLU A 95 1.14 -3.40 8.69
CA GLU A 95 0.64 -4.20 9.80
C GLU A 95 -0.25 -5.30 9.20
N PRO A 96 -0.05 -6.57 9.58
CA PRO A 96 -0.90 -7.66 9.13
C PRO A 96 -2.35 -7.47 9.60
N ILE A 97 -3.28 -7.78 8.73
CA ILE A 97 -4.72 -7.80 8.99
C ILE A 97 -5.12 -9.21 9.42
N GLY A 98 -5.99 -9.31 10.43
CA GLY A 98 -6.51 -10.59 10.91
C GLY A 98 -7.70 -11.05 10.08
N ASP A 99 -8.51 -11.94 10.65
CA ASP A 99 -9.85 -12.24 10.13
C ASP A 99 -10.82 -11.09 10.44
N ASP A 100 -10.68 -10.02 9.67
CA ASP A 100 -11.57 -8.87 9.69
C ASP A 100 -12.70 -9.02 8.66
N GLY A 101 -12.83 -10.20 8.03
CA GLY A 101 -13.85 -10.48 7.02
C GLY A 101 -13.62 -9.73 5.71
N GLU A 102 -14.60 -8.95 5.27
CA GLU A 102 -14.55 -8.15 4.03
C GLU A 102 -14.30 -6.68 4.35
N ILE A 103 -13.29 -6.07 3.71
CA ILE A 103 -12.99 -4.64 3.86
C ILE A 103 -12.95 -3.98 2.49
N ASP A 104 -13.60 -2.83 2.35
CA ASP A 104 -13.45 -1.96 1.18
C ASP A 104 -12.11 -1.22 1.24
N ILE A 105 -11.25 -1.49 0.26
CA ILE A 105 -9.93 -0.87 0.15
C ILE A 105 -9.92 0.07 -1.05
N ALA A 106 -9.59 1.33 -0.78
CA ALA A 106 -9.28 2.31 -1.79
C ALA A 106 -7.78 2.32 -2.10
N VAL A 107 -7.42 1.98 -3.33
CA VAL A 107 -6.07 2.18 -3.86
C VAL A 107 -6.05 3.53 -4.57
N SER A 108 -5.05 4.36 -4.29
CA SER A 108 -4.93 5.70 -4.89
C SER A 108 -3.50 5.98 -5.32
N ILE A 109 -3.35 6.63 -6.47
CA ILE A 109 -2.08 7.17 -6.95
C ILE A 109 -2.07 8.67 -6.69
N TYR A 110 -0.98 9.15 -6.12
CA TYR A 110 -0.72 10.56 -5.83
C TYR A 110 0.50 11.04 -6.60
N ASP A 111 0.40 12.24 -7.14
CA ASP A 111 1.53 12.96 -7.73
C ASP A 111 2.61 13.23 -6.66
N GLY A 112 3.87 12.92 -6.98
CA GLY A 112 4.97 12.97 -6.01
C GLY A 112 5.32 14.38 -5.54
N GLU A 113 5.13 15.39 -6.40
CA GLU A 113 5.49 16.79 -6.14
C GLU A 113 4.37 17.52 -5.38
N THR A 114 3.14 17.41 -5.88
CA THR A 114 1.97 18.15 -5.41
C THR A 114 1.16 17.41 -4.35
N ARG A 115 1.37 16.09 -4.23
CA ARG A 115 0.60 15.19 -3.36
C ARG A 115 -0.90 15.15 -3.66
N GLN A 116 -1.31 15.61 -4.84
CA GLN A 116 -2.69 15.52 -5.30
C GLN A 116 -2.99 14.10 -5.80
N GLY A 117 -4.19 13.59 -5.52
CA GLY A 117 -4.63 12.30 -6.03
C GLY A 117 -4.95 12.41 -7.53
N ILE A 118 -4.38 11.51 -8.32
CA ILE A 118 -4.51 11.50 -9.79
C ILE A 118 -5.30 10.29 -10.30
N ALA A 119 -5.34 9.19 -9.54
CA ALA A 119 -6.23 8.05 -9.79
C ALA A 119 -6.67 7.41 -8.46
N ARG A 120 -7.85 6.78 -8.45
CA ARG A 120 -8.40 6.05 -7.32
C ARG A 120 -9.32 4.94 -7.79
N GLU A 121 -9.13 3.76 -7.23
CA GLU A 121 -10.02 2.61 -7.38
C GLU A 121 -10.39 2.03 -6.02
N VAL A 122 -11.56 1.42 -5.93
CA VAL A 122 -12.07 0.81 -4.70
C VAL A 122 -12.56 -0.59 -5.01
N ALA A 123 -12.11 -1.58 -4.23
CA ALA A 123 -12.60 -2.94 -4.31
C ALA A 123 -12.73 -3.56 -2.91
N THR A 124 -13.65 -4.49 -2.78
CA THR A 124 -13.82 -5.28 -1.56
C THR A 124 -12.78 -6.40 -1.53
N VAL A 125 -12.05 -6.49 -0.43
CA VAL A 125 -11.06 -7.55 -0.18
C VAL A 125 -11.53 -8.43 0.95
N THR A 126 -11.63 -9.73 0.69
CA THR A 126 -11.92 -10.74 1.72
C THR A 126 -10.61 -11.24 2.34
N PHE A 127 -10.51 -11.18 3.66
CA PHE A 127 -9.37 -11.70 4.41
C PHE A 127 -9.68 -13.09 4.93
N GLU A 128 -8.84 -14.06 4.56
CA GLU A 128 -8.97 -15.42 5.09
C GLU A 128 -8.16 -15.57 6.39
N ASP A 129 -8.78 -16.20 7.38
CA ASP A 129 -8.37 -16.47 8.78
C ASP A 129 -7.08 -17.30 8.92
N THR A 130 -6.03 -16.83 8.27
CA THR A 130 -4.75 -17.53 8.11
C THR A 130 -3.65 -16.96 8.99
N VAL A 131 -3.92 -15.81 9.63
CA VAL A 131 -2.97 -15.11 10.48
C VAL A 131 -3.55 -14.96 11.89
N ASP A 132 -2.96 -15.66 12.86
CA ASP A 132 -3.14 -15.31 14.26
C ASP A 132 -2.39 -13.96 14.47
N VAL A 133 -3.09 -12.84 14.28
CA VAL A 133 -2.56 -11.51 14.64
C VAL A 133 -2.59 -11.43 16.16
N VAL A 134 -1.40 -11.49 16.78
CA VAL A 134 -1.28 -11.15 18.19
C VAL A 134 -1.22 -9.64 18.25
N PRO A 135 -2.28 -8.95 18.75
CA PRO A 135 -2.22 -7.51 18.91
C PRO A 135 -1.01 -7.18 19.76
N GLY A 136 -0.26 -6.17 19.33
CA GLY A 136 0.84 -5.63 20.14
C GLY A 136 0.31 -5.22 21.51
N VAL A 137 1.16 -5.26 22.53
CA VAL A 137 0.77 -4.73 23.84
C VAL A 137 0.41 -3.25 23.64
N ASP A 138 -0.77 -2.85 24.11
CA ASP A 138 -1.22 -1.45 24.10
C ASP A 138 -0.10 -0.52 24.61
N GLU A 139 -0.09 0.73 24.13
CA GLU A 139 0.89 1.72 24.55
C GLU A 139 1.01 1.77 26.08
N ARG A 140 2.13 1.25 26.59
CA ARG A 140 2.37 1.20 28.02
C ARG A 140 3.22 2.40 28.39
N PHE A 141 2.62 3.33 29.13
CA PHE A 141 3.35 4.40 29.78
C PHE A 141 4.30 3.81 30.85
N VAL A 142 5.56 4.16 30.75
CA VAL A 142 6.57 3.87 31.76
C VAL A 142 7.00 5.20 32.39
N GLU A 143 6.79 5.33 33.69
CA GLU A 143 7.24 6.49 34.46
C GLU A 143 8.77 6.56 34.48
N ALA A 144 9.30 7.78 34.65
CA ALA A 144 10.72 7.97 34.82
C ALA A 144 11.21 7.23 36.07
N ASP A 145 12.22 6.38 35.91
CA ASP A 145 12.96 5.76 37.00
C ASP A 145 14.45 6.13 36.88
N PRO A 146 14.86 7.24 37.52
CA PRO A 146 16.26 7.68 37.52
C PRO A 146 17.21 6.66 38.16
N SER A 147 16.72 5.81 39.07
CA SER A 147 17.55 4.78 39.74
C SER A 147 17.95 3.65 38.78
N SER A 148 17.11 3.41 37.77
CA SER A 148 17.38 2.50 36.66
C SER A 148 18.00 3.20 35.43
N GLY A 149 18.27 4.51 35.52
CA GLY A 149 18.85 5.31 34.43
C GLY A 149 17.83 5.89 33.44
N PHE A 150 16.53 5.72 33.66
CA PHE A 150 15.47 6.28 32.83
C PHE A 150 15.01 7.64 33.39
N ASN A 151 15.67 8.71 32.97
CA ASN A 151 15.41 10.07 33.49
C ASN A 151 14.14 10.73 32.94
N TYR A 152 13.50 10.13 31.95
CA TYR A 152 12.29 10.65 31.31
C TYR A 152 11.28 9.53 31.16
N PRO A 153 9.97 9.83 31.30
CA PRO A 153 8.95 8.85 30.99
C PRO A 153 9.01 8.52 29.49
N TYR A 154 8.67 7.28 29.15
CA TYR A 154 8.62 6.83 27.76
C TYR A 154 7.45 5.87 27.57
N TYR A 155 6.96 5.80 26.34
CA TYR A 155 5.93 4.85 25.94
C TYR A 155 6.61 3.66 25.28
N LEU A 156 6.28 2.46 25.75
CA LEU A 156 6.64 1.22 25.06
C LEU A 156 5.50 0.84 24.13
N ARG A 157 5.81 0.71 22.83
CA ARG A 157 4.90 0.19 21.81
C ARG A 157 5.51 -1.07 21.21
N ALA A 158 4.80 -2.19 21.31
CA ALA A 158 5.11 -3.35 20.49
C ALA A 158 4.17 -3.30 19.27
N GLY A 159 4.72 -3.45 18.06
CA GLY A 159 3.87 -3.67 16.87
C GLY A 159 3.14 -5.00 16.99
N SER A 160 2.05 -5.16 16.24
CA SER A 160 1.45 -6.49 16.10
C SER A 160 2.47 -7.43 15.45
N THR A 161 2.40 -8.73 15.79
CA THR A 161 3.26 -9.73 15.16
C THR A 161 2.41 -10.78 14.48
N CYS A 162 2.60 -10.96 13.17
CA CYS A 162 2.06 -12.09 12.42
C CYS A 162 2.87 -13.34 12.74
N ARG A 163 2.24 -14.33 13.40
CA ARG A 163 2.82 -15.66 13.54
C ARG A 163 2.14 -16.61 12.58
N ARG A 164 2.77 -16.85 11.42
CA ARG A 164 2.29 -17.83 10.44
C ARG A 164 2.14 -19.21 11.10
N ARG A 165 0.93 -19.78 11.07
CA ARG A 165 0.74 -21.19 11.46
C ARG A 165 1.52 -22.07 10.50
N SER A 166 2.70 -22.52 10.92
CA SER A 166 3.38 -23.62 10.26
C SER A 166 2.49 -24.85 10.45
N ALA A 167 1.74 -25.22 9.41
CA ALA A 167 1.14 -26.54 9.35
C ALA A 167 2.29 -27.55 9.48
N ALA A 168 2.47 -28.09 10.69
CA ALA A 168 3.37 -29.19 10.94
C ALA A 168 2.80 -30.39 10.16
N ARG A 169 3.23 -30.52 8.90
CA ARG A 169 2.96 -31.68 8.07
C ARG A 169 3.61 -32.85 8.79
N ALA A 170 2.80 -33.56 9.59
CA ALA A 170 3.15 -34.81 10.21
C ALA A 170 3.55 -35.77 9.09
N ARG A 171 4.84 -35.82 8.76
CA ARG A 171 5.42 -36.89 7.97
C ARG A 171 5.40 -38.12 8.87
N ARG A 172 4.27 -38.84 8.85
CA ARG A 172 4.25 -40.27 9.20
C ARG A 172 5.29 -40.93 8.31
N THR A 173 6.44 -41.24 8.90
CA THR A 173 7.44 -42.10 8.30
C THR A 173 7.18 -43.51 8.80
N ASP A 174 6.08 -44.10 8.34
CA ASP A 174 5.96 -45.56 8.35
C ASP A 174 6.72 -46.06 7.13
N SER A 175 8.04 -46.21 7.28
CA SER A 175 8.89 -46.87 6.28
C SER A 175 9.36 -48.19 6.86
N PRO A 176 8.75 -49.33 6.46
CA PRO A 176 9.26 -50.64 6.82
C PRO A 176 10.22 -51.08 5.72
N TYR A 177 11.53 -50.97 5.91
CA TYR A 177 12.46 -51.73 5.05
C TYR A 177 13.81 -51.97 5.74
N THR A 178 13.92 -53.21 6.21
CA THR A 178 15.08 -54.11 6.32
C THR A 178 16.45 -53.52 6.68
N ASP A 179 16.89 -53.87 7.89
CA ASP A 179 18.30 -54.07 8.22
C ASP A 179 18.92 -55.07 7.22
N ASP A 180 19.66 -54.55 6.24
CA ASP A 180 20.65 -55.32 5.51
C ASP A 180 22.03 -54.72 5.79
N MET A 181 22.85 -55.52 6.48
CA MET A 181 24.21 -55.21 6.86
C MET A 181 25.12 -55.33 5.64
N GLY A 182 25.44 -54.19 5.03
CA GLY A 182 26.34 -54.11 3.87
C GLY A 182 27.54 -53.20 4.13
N SER A 183 28.70 -53.83 4.34
CA SER A 183 30.04 -53.27 4.48
C SER A 183 30.44 -52.15 3.52
N ALA A 184 31.20 -51.22 4.12
CA ALA A 184 32.46 -50.62 3.65
C ALA A 184 32.47 -49.56 2.53
N ASP A 185 33.40 -48.64 2.79
CA ASP A 185 34.26 -47.88 1.87
C ASP A 185 33.95 -46.39 1.59
N GLY A 186 34.74 -45.54 2.27
CA GLY A 186 35.68 -44.61 1.63
C GLY A 186 35.15 -43.58 0.63
N GLY A 187 35.05 -42.31 1.05
CA GLY A 187 34.85 -41.22 0.11
C GLY A 187 34.98 -39.82 0.72
N ALA A 188 36.18 -39.26 0.67
CA ALA A 188 36.55 -37.95 1.21
C ALA A 188 35.68 -36.78 0.71
N SER A 189 35.00 -36.08 1.63
CA SER A 189 34.33 -34.81 1.32
C SER A 189 35.23 -33.61 1.62
N ARG A 190 35.62 -32.95 0.52
CA ARG A 190 36.46 -31.77 0.41
C ARG A 190 35.67 -30.53 0.88
N ILE A 191 35.84 -30.12 2.14
CA ILE A 191 35.27 -28.89 2.72
C ILE A 191 35.94 -27.67 2.07
N LYS A 192 35.28 -27.04 1.10
CA LYS A 192 35.67 -25.71 0.61
C LYS A 192 35.20 -24.66 1.63
N LYS A 193 36.14 -24.16 2.43
CA LYS A 193 35.99 -22.97 3.27
C LYS A 193 35.53 -21.80 2.40
N ARG A 194 34.34 -21.26 2.66
CA ARG A 194 33.92 -19.96 2.14
C ARG A 194 34.65 -18.84 2.90
N PRO A 195 35.17 -17.80 2.24
CA PRO A 195 35.81 -16.68 2.92
C PRO A 195 34.77 -15.81 3.66
N ARG A 196 35.16 -15.41 4.88
CA ARG A 196 34.50 -14.42 5.73
C ARG A 196 34.35 -13.09 4.99
N THR A 197 33.12 -12.65 4.75
CA THR A 197 32.83 -11.25 4.42
C THR A 197 33.09 -10.40 5.65
N LYS A 198 33.90 -9.36 5.46
CA LYS A 198 34.24 -8.37 6.49
C LYS A 198 33.04 -7.47 6.75
N ASN A 199 32.84 -7.23 8.03
CA ASN A 199 31.97 -6.25 8.65
C ASN A 199 32.33 -4.82 8.22
N PRO A 200 31.41 -4.00 7.67
CA PRO A 200 31.57 -2.57 7.58
C PRO A 200 30.72 -1.88 8.65
N TYR A 201 31.31 -1.58 9.79
CA TYR A 201 30.79 -0.57 10.71
C TYR A 201 31.83 0.53 10.85
N LEU A 202 31.33 1.77 10.92
CA LEU A 202 31.98 3.02 11.34
C LEU A 202 32.57 3.88 10.22
N GLU A 203 31.75 4.82 9.72
CA GLU A 203 32.09 6.26 9.80
C GLU A 203 30.79 7.07 10.05
N PRO A 204 30.69 7.82 11.16
CA PRO A 204 29.66 8.85 11.34
C PRO A 204 30.11 10.16 10.70
N ALA A 205 29.40 10.61 9.67
CA ALA A 205 29.59 11.96 9.13
C ALA A 205 28.83 12.98 9.99
N GLU A 206 29.53 14.07 10.26
CA GLU A 206 29.27 15.06 11.29
C GLU A 206 28.05 15.94 11.01
N ILE A 207 27.42 16.36 12.12
CA ILE A 207 26.30 17.27 12.19
C ILE A 207 26.82 18.70 11.93
N GLY A 208 26.62 19.19 10.72
CA GLY A 208 26.82 20.60 10.36
C GLY A 208 25.61 21.45 10.75
N ALA A 209 25.70 22.11 11.91
CA ALA A 209 24.84 23.21 12.28
C ALA A 209 25.10 24.42 11.37
N HIS A 210 24.06 25.01 10.75
CA HIS A 210 23.92 26.43 10.36
C HIS A 210 22.61 26.52 9.55
N GLY A 211 21.54 27.13 10.04
CA GLY A 211 21.29 28.54 9.76
C GLY A 211 19.79 28.81 9.89
N ARG A 212 19.43 29.66 10.86
CA ARG A 212 18.06 30.14 11.07
C ARG A 212 17.76 31.20 10.00
N GLY A 213 16.83 30.90 9.09
CA GLY A 213 16.21 31.89 8.21
C GLY A 213 14.75 32.09 8.62
N ARG A 214 14.44 33.23 9.25
CA ARG A 214 13.08 33.71 9.49
C ARG A 214 12.40 34.05 8.16
N PRO A 215 11.18 33.58 7.88
CA PRO A 215 10.36 34.23 6.86
C PRO A 215 9.66 35.45 7.47
N GLU A 216 9.87 36.59 6.81
CA GLU A 216 9.25 37.87 7.09
C GLU A 216 7.74 37.81 6.88
N SER A 217 7.03 38.26 7.90
CA SER A 217 5.60 38.53 7.89
C SER A 217 5.33 39.83 7.13
N GLN A 218 4.80 39.73 5.91
CA GLN A 218 4.12 40.84 5.24
C GLN A 218 2.94 40.31 4.42
N HIS A 219 1.74 40.30 5.01
CA HIS A 219 0.52 40.39 4.21
C HIS A 219 -0.38 41.48 4.80
N GLY A 220 -0.61 42.49 3.96
CA GLY A 220 -1.43 43.65 4.23
C GLY A 220 -2.89 43.26 4.43
N VAL A 221 -3.46 43.87 5.45
CA VAL A 221 -4.89 43.89 5.72
C VAL A 221 -5.51 44.95 4.83
N GLY A 222 -6.32 44.51 3.85
CA GLY A 222 -7.23 45.34 3.07
C GLY A 222 -8.66 44.81 3.23
N PRO A 223 -9.68 45.68 3.34
CA PRO A 223 -10.98 45.33 3.90
C PRO A 223 -11.87 44.57 2.91
N ILE A 224 -12.48 43.47 3.37
CA ILE A 224 -13.61 42.85 2.68
C ILE A 224 -14.88 43.51 3.20
N ASP A 225 -15.45 44.33 2.31
CA ASP A 225 -16.75 44.96 2.42
C ASP A 225 -17.84 43.87 2.54
N ARG A 226 -18.66 44.00 3.58
CA ARG A 226 -19.69 43.05 3.97
C ARG A 226 -21.02 43.69 3.66
N ASP A 227 -21.49 43.52 2.43
CA ASP A 227 -22.86 43.88 2.09
C ASP A 227 -23.45 42.98 1.01
N GLN A 228 -24.78 43.00 0.90
CA GLN A 228 -25.67 42.13 0.12
C GLN A 228 -26.16 40.89 0.86
N ARG A 229 -26.84 41.21 1.97
CA ARG A 229 -28.03 40.47 2.40
C ARG A 229 -29.02 40.32 1.24
N ARG A 230 -29.36 39.06 0.97
CA ARG A 230 -30.72 38.55 0.72
C ARG A 230 -31.73 39.56 0.16
N ARG A 231 -31.98 39.47 -1.14
CA ARG A 231 -33.27 39.83 -1.74
C ARG A 231 -33.79 38.65 -2.57
N ARG A 232 -34.97 38.16 -2.16
CA ARG A 232 -36.10 37.72 -3.01
C ARG A 232 -35.84 36.47 -3.88
N GLN A 233 -36.71 35.46 -3.95
CA GLN A 233 -38.15 35.35 -3.70
C GLN A 233 -38.45 33.96 -3.13
#